data_AF-A0A6M3IQJ5-F1
#
_entry.id   AF-A0A6M3IQJ5-F1
#
_cell.length_a   1.000
_cell.length_b   1.000
_cell.length_c   1.000
_cell.angle_alpha   90.00
_cell.angle_beta   90.00
_cell.angle_gamma   90.00
#
_symmetry.space_group_name_H-M   'P 1'
#
loop_
_entity.id
_entity.type
_entity.pdbx_description
1 polymer ?
#
loop_
_entity_poly.entity_id
_entity_poly.type
_entity_poly.pdbx_seq_one_letter_code
_entity_poly.pdbx_strand_id
1 'polypeptide(L)'
;MCFKKIIKVQNPIVTIPQFPTWVIDRYYFVRECKKQGLEPASLLPNSILYGKIRYTDLKHTDLLIQDLMPHLPRSSTDWSQYCWWQAVTAFSRCIERYKINAMAVVLDLRSELENPNAHAYNVIAYGNKTGLQGLLLFEPNEDWEWSGIVPWGEHNYKPEIVLI
;
A
#
# COMPACT_ATOMS: atom_id res chain seq x y z
N MET A 1 -45.08 -1.58 -35.41
CA MET A 1 -43.67 -1.91 -35.08
C MET A 1 -43.21 -0.98 -33.96
N CYS A 2 -42.81 -1.51 -32.81
CA CYS A 2 -42.24 -0.71 -31.71
C CYS A 2 -40.71 -0.64 -31.90
N PHE A 3 -40.18 0.57 -32.08
CA PHE A 3 -38.72 0.79 -32.09
C PHE A 3 -38.22 0.84 -30.65
N LYS A 4 -37.48 -0.18 -30.21
CA LYS A 4 -36.68 -0.10 -28.98
C LYS A 4 -35.55 0.90 -29.21
N LYS A 5 -35.64 2.07 -28.60
CA LYS A 5 -34.55 3.05 -28.57
C LYS A 5 -33.43 2.49 -27.69
N ILE A 6 -32.35 2.02 -28.31
CA ILE A 6 -31.14 1.60 -27.60
C ILE A 6 -30.43 2.88 -27.16
N ILE A 7 -30.45 3.17 -25.87
CA ILE A 7 -29.65 4.26 -25.28
C ILE A 7 -28.26 3.71 -25.05
N LYS A 8 -27.27 4.16 -25.84
CA LYS A 8 -25.85 3.95 -25.51
C LYS A 8 -25.54 4.78 -24.27
N VAL A 9 -25.43 4.13 -23.12
CA VAL A 9 -24.90 4.76 -21.91
C VAL A 9 -23.43 5.09 -22.20
N GLN A 10 -23.05 6.37 -22.15
CA GLN A 10 -21.65 6.76 -22.25
C GLN A 10 -20.87 6.06 -21.13
N ASN A 11 -19.67 5.55 -21.44
CA ASN A 11 -18.80 5.02 -20.42
C ASN A 11 -18.62 6.08 -19.32
N PRO A 12 -18.88 5.76 -18.05
CA PRO A 12 -18.75 6.74 -16.98
C PRO A 12 -17.31 7.28 -16.95
N ILE A 13 -17.17 8.60 -16.86
CA ILE A 13 -15.87 9.23 -16.59
C ILE A 13 -15.53 8.90 -15.14
N VAL A 14 -14.58 8.02 -14.93
CA VAL A 14 -14.04 7.73 -13.59
C VAL A 14 -13.00 8.79 -13.29
N THR A 15 -13.35 9.77 -12.46
CA THR A 15 -12.42 10.82 -12.04
C THR A 15 -11.50 10.27 -10.94
N ILE A 16 -10.19 10.18 -11.21
CA ILE A 16 -9.21 9.77 -10.21
C ILE A 16 -8.86 10.99 -9.34
N PRO A 17 -9.03 10.93 -8.00
CA PRO A 17 -8.63 11.99 -7.10
C PRO A 17 -7.17 12.41 -7.30
N GLN A 18 -6.91 13.71 -7.14
CA GLN A 18 -5.56 14.27 -7.19
C GLN A 18 -5.15 14.74 -5.80
N PHE A 19 -3.90 14.49 -5.44
CA PHE A 19 -3.35 14.81 -4.13
C PHE A 19 -2.13 15.72 -4.26
N PRO A 20 -1.89 16.64 -3.32
CA PRO A 20 -0.60 17.32 -3.25
C PRO A 20 0.49 16.28 -3.02
N THR A 21 1.56 16.33 -3.82
CA THR A 21 2.65 15.37 -3.71
C THR A 21 4.01 16.04 -3.59
N TRP A 22 4.91 15.35 -2.90
CA TRP A 22 6.30 15.75 -2.73
C TRP A 22 7.21 14.57 -3.04
N VAL A 23 8.48 14.85 -3.29
CA VAL A 23 9.47 13.85 -3.67
C VAL A 23 10.68 13.95 -2.76
N ILE A 24 11.19 12.80 -2.31
CA ILE A 24 12.43 12.65 -1.56
C ILE A 24 13.33 11.62 -2.23
N ASP A 25 14.61 11.62 -1.86
CA ASP A 25 15.52 10.54 -2.20
C ASP A 25 15.23 9.29 -1.37
N ARG A 26 15.47 8.12 -1.98
CA ARG A 26 15.33 6.79 -1.34
C ARG A 26 16.01 6.69 0.03
N TYR A 27 17.15 7.39 0.20
CA TYR A 27 17.91 7.38 1.45
C TYR A 27 17.09 7.88 2.64
N TYR A 28 16.28 8.92 2.45
CA TYR A 28 15.44 9.46 3.51
C TYR A 28 14.32 8.49 3.90
N PHE A 29 13.70 7.83 2.91
CA PHE A 29 12.68 6.82 3.16
C PHE A 29 13.24 5.66 3.98
N VAL A 30 14.40 5.10 3.57
CA VAL A 30 15.09 4.03 4.33
C VAL A 30 15.38 4.45 5.76
N ARG A 31 15.85 5.68 5.96
CA ARG A 31 16.17 6.20 7.29
C ARG A 31 14.93 6.25 8.18
N GLU A 32 13.79 6.71 7.65
CA GLU A 32 12.54 6.73 8.42
C GLU A 32 12.02 5.32 8.70
N CYS A 33 12.16 4.36 7.78
CA CYS A 33 11.88 2.95 8.05
C CYS A 33 12.68 2.43 9.25
N LYS A 34 14.00 2.63 9.23
CA LYS A 34 14.90 2.18 10.32
C LYS A 34 14.52 2.76 11.69
N LYS A 35 14.10 4.03 11.74
CA LYS A 35 13.64 4.66 13.00
C LYS A 35 12.38 4.00 13.57
N GLN A 36 11.54 3.41 12.72
CA GLN A 36 10.32 2.69 13.13
C GLN A 36 10.59 1.22 13.45
N GLY A 37 11.86 0.81 13.56
CA GLY A 37 12.21 -0.59 13.82
C GLY A 37 12.00 -1.51 12.61
N LEU A 38 11.76 -0.95 11.41
CA LEU A 38 11.89 -1.71 10.17
C LEU A 38 13.38 -1.96 9.97
N GLU A 39 13.82 -3.14 10.41
CA GLU A 39 15.07 -3.76 10.03
C GLU A 39 14.78 -4.49 8.72
N PRO A 40 15.01 -3.90 7.54
CA PRO A 40 14.88 -4.64 6.31
C PRO A 40 15.92 -5.77 6.34
N ALA A 41 15.48 -6.98 6.67
CA ALA A 41 16.28 -8.17 6.48
C ALA A 41 16.58 -8.20 4.98
N SER A 42 17.82 -7.83 4.63
CA SER A 42 18.32 -7.58 3.28
C SER A 42 17.82 -6.31 2.57
N LEU A 43 18.22 -5.13 3.07
CA LEU A 43 18.66 -4.07 2.15
C LEU A 43 19.96 -4.50 1.46
N LEU A 44 19.85 -5.49 0.56
CA LEU A 44 20.71 -5.45 -0.62
C LEU A 44 20.53 -4.07 -1.26
N PRO A 45 21.57 -3.41 -1.78
CA PRO A 45 21.48 -2.08 -2.40
C PRO A 45 20.37 -1.91 -3.47
N ASN A 46 19.75 -3.02 -3.89
CA ASN A 46 18.79 -3.18 -4.98
C ASN A 46 17.35 -3.54 -4.54
N SER A 47 17.02 -3.67 -3.25
CA SER A 47 15.64 -3.98 -2.80
C SER A 47 14.72 -2.76 -2.70
N ILE A 48 15.20 -1.59 -3.17
CA ILE A 48 14.40 -0.40 -3.43
C ILE A 48 14.47 -0.09 -4.91
N LEU A 49 13.38 -0.35 -5.63
CA LEU A 49 13.30 -0.21 -7.08
C LEU A 49 13.38 1.26 -7.54
N TYR A 50 12.98 2.21 -6.69
CA TYR A 50 12.89 3.62 -7.04
C TYR A 50 13.93 4.49 -6.32
N GLY A 51 14.72 5.26 -7.09
CA GLY A 51 15.64 6.26 -6.53
C GLY A 51 14.94 7.48 -5.91
N LYS A 52 13.72 7.79 -6.37
CA LYS A 52 12.88 8.90 -5.92
C LYS A 52 11.55 8.38 -5.43
N ILE A 53 11.16 8.82 -4.23
CA ILE A 53 9.91 8.40 -3.57
C ILE A 53 8.95 9.59 -3.56
N ARG A 54 7.79 9.43 -4.21
CA ARG A 54 6.70 10.39 -4.26
C ARG A 54 5.63 10.01 -3.24
N TYR A 55 5.33 10.93 -2.33
CA TYR A 55 4.40 10.76 -1.21
C TYR A 55 3.43 11.94 -1.11
N THR A 56 2.41 11.81 -0.25
CA THR A 56 1.43 12.86 0.09
C THR A 56 1.35 13.04 1.62
N ASP A 57 0.46 13.90 2.09
CA ASP A 57 0.28 14.18 3.51
C ASP A 57 -0.66 13.19 4.18
N LEU A 58 -0.66 13.18 5.51
CA LEU A 58 -1.44 12.21 6.29
C LEU A 58 -2.93 12.21 5.91
N LYS A 59 -3.52 13.40 5.74
CA LYS A 59 -4.94 13.54 5.37
C LYS A 59 -5.20 12.95 3.99
N HIS A 60 -4.35 13.25 3.01
CA HIS A 60 -4.52 12.75 1.66
C HIS A 60 -4.11 11.29 1.51
N THR A 61 -3.24 10.76 2.37
CA THR A 61 -2.94 9.32 2.45
C THR A 61 -4.18 8.55 2.87
N ASP A 62 -4.93 9.03 3.87
CA ASP A 62 -6.20 8.42 4.27
C ASP A 62 -7.22 8.41 3.12
N LEU A 63 -7.42 9.56 2.46
CA LEU A 63 -8.31 9.65 1.28
C LEU A 63 -7.85 8.76 0.12
N LEU A 64 -6.54 8.63 -0.10
CA LEU A 64 -5.96 7.74 -1.10
C LEU A 64 -6.30 6.29 -0.78
N ILE A 65 -6.12 5.85 0.46
CA ILE A 65 -6.42 4.47 0.87
C ILE A 65 -7.92 4.19 0.73
N GLN A 66 -8.79 5.10 1.14
CA GLN A 66 -10.25 4.96 0.98
C GLN A 66 -10.67 4.84 -0.48
N ASP A 67 -10.06 5.61 -1.40
CA ASP A 67 -10.33 5.48 -2.84
C ASP A 67 -9.68 4.24 -3.45
N LEU A 68 -8.54 3.79 -2.93
CA LEU A 68 -7.80 2.64 -3.43
C LEU A 68 -8.49 1.31 -3.10
N MET A 69 -9.02 1.17 -1.87
CA MET A 69 -9.58 -0.08 -1.33
C MET A 69 -10.62 -0.75 -2.25
N PRO A 70 -11.64 -0.04 -2.80
CA PRO A 70 -12.63 -0.65 -3.71
C PRO A 70 -12.05 -1.15 -5.04
N HIS A 71 -10.79 -0.84 -5.34
CA HIS A 71 -10.09 -1.26 -6.54
C HIS A 71 -9.11 -2.41 -6.31
N LEU A 72 -9.04 -2.92 -5.08
CA LEU A 72 -8.25 -4.08 -4.72
C LEU A 72 -9.07 -5.38 -4.88
N PRO A 73 -8.42 -6.49 -5.24
CA PRO A 73 -9.11 -7.78 -5.30
C PRO A 73 -9.55 -8.19 -3.90
N ARG A 74 -10.81 -8.58 -3.76
CA ARG A 74 -11.31 -9.25 -2.57
C ARG A 74 -10.76 -10.67 -2.51
N SER A 75 -10.63 -11.22 -1.30
CA SER A 75 -10.22 -12.62 -1.16
C SER A 75 -11.28 -13.51 -1.81
N SER A 76 -10.87 -14.21 -2.87
CA SER A 76 -11.69 -15.24 -3.51
C SER A 76 -11.00 -16.60 -3.36
N THR A 77 -11.61 -17.68 -3.81
CA THR A 77 -11.08 -19.06 -3.68
C THR A 77 -9.85 -19.34 -4.58
N ASP A 78 -9.14 -18.31 -5.05
CA ASP A 78 -7.98 -18.42 -5.94
C ASP A 78 -6.74 -17.72 -5.33
N TRP A 79 -5.73 -17.40 -6.16
CA TRP A 79 -4.49 -16.75 -5.72
C TRP A 79 -4.70 -15.40 -5.00
N SER A 80 -5.85 -14.75 -5.14
CA SER A 80 -6.22 -13.52 -4.42
C SER A 80 -6.38 -13.68 -2.90
N GLN A 81 -6.43 -14.92 -2.39
CA GLN A 81 -6.45 -15.21 -0.96
C GLN A 81 -5.08 -15.00 -0.28
N TYR A 82 -4.00 -14.93 -1.05
CA TYR A 82 -2.67 -14.75 -0.47
C TYR A 82 -2.42 -13.28 -0.17
N CYS A 83 -2.16 -12.97 1.09
CA CYS A 83 -1.86 -11.61 1.58
C CYS A 83 -0.76 -10.90 0.77
N TRP A 84 0.24 -11.63 0.25
CA TRP A 84 1.30 -11.05 -0.56
C TRP A 84 0.80 -10.54 -1.91
N TRP A 85 -0.16 -11.23 -2.53
CA TRP A 85 -0.77 -10.81 -3.79
C TRP A 85 -1.52 -9.50 -3.62
N GLN A 86 -2.25 -9.37 -2.52
CA GLN A 86 -2.99 -8.16 -2.19
C GLN A 86 -2.04 -6.98 -1.93
N ALA A 87 -0.97 -7.19 -1.16
CA ALA A 87 0.03 -6.16 -0.89
C ALA A 87 0.75 -5.66 -2.16
N VAL A 88 1.13 -6.58 -3.06
CA VAL A 88 1.74 -6.24 -4.36
C VAL A 88 0.74 -5.51 -5.26
N THR A 89 -0.52 -5.97 -5.28
CA THR A 89 -1.56 -5.35 -6.09
C THR A 89 -1.83 -3.93 -5.62
N ALA A 90 -1.93 -3.71 -4.31
CA ALA A 90 -2.19 -2.39 -3.75
C ALA A 90 -1.05 -1.40 -4.03
N PHE A 91 0.20 -1.84 -3.88
CA PHE A 91 1.38 -1.09 -4.30
C PHE A 91 1.29 -0.69 -5.78
N SER A 92 1.04 -1.66 -6.66
CA SER A 92 0.99 -1.45 -8.11
C SER A 92 -0.12 -0.46 -8.48
N ARG A 93 -1.31 -0.63 -7.90
CA ARG A 93 -2.47 0.24 -8.14
C ARG A 93 -2.25 1.66 -7.63
N CYS A 94 -1.58 1.82 -6.49
CA CYS A 94 -1.22 3.13 -5.94
C CYS A 94 -0.35 3.92 -6.94
N ILE A 95 0.66 3.25 -7.50
CA ILE A 95 1.54 3.84 -8.53
C ILE A 95 0.77 4.12 -9.81
N GLU A 96 -0.03 3.17 -10.30
CA GLU A 96 -0.76 3.32 -11.57
C GLU A 96 -1.75 4.49 -11.52
N ARG A 97 -2.54 4.58 -10.44
CA ARG A 97 -3.65 5.53 -10.31
C ARG A 97 -3.19 6.90 -9.84
N TYR A 98 -2.39 6.97 -8.78
CA TYR A 98 -2.05 8.24 -8.11
C TYR A 98 -0.61 8.70 -8.37
N LYS A 99 0.18 7.88 -9.07
CA LYS A 99 1.62 8.14 -9.31
C LYS A 99 2.43 8.26 -8.00
N ILE A 100 1.94 7.70 -6.91
CA ILE A 100 2.58 7.66 -5.59
C ILE A 100 3.24 6.30 -5.42
N ASN A 101 4.54 6.28 -5.16
CA ASN A 101 5.35 5.07 -4.94
C ASN A 101 5.97 5.05 -3.54
N ALA A 102 5.37 5.79 -2.60
CA ALA A 102 5.74 5.80 -1.18
C ALA A 102 5.14 4.62 -0.39
N MET A 103 4.52 3.67 -1.09
CA MET A 103 4.07 2.40 -0.54
C MET A 103 5.15 1.34 -0.75
N ALA A 104 5.31 0.42 0.19
CA ALA A 104 6.16 -0.75 0.06
C ALA A 104 5.41 -1.99 0.49
N VAL A 105 5.81 -3.16 -0.02
CA VAL A 105 5.32 -4.45 0.44
C VAL A 105 6.17 -4.89 1.63
N VAL A 106 5.51 -5.39 2.66
CA VAL A 106 6.15 -5.93 3.85
C VAL A 106 5.78 -7.40 3.98
N LEU A 107 6.76 -8.23 4.31
CA LEU A 107 6.55 -9.61 4.76
C LEU A 107 6.95 -9.69 6.24
N ASP A 108 6.05 -10.24 7.03
CA ASP A 108 6.20 -10.54 8.45
C ASP A 108 6.17 -12.05 8.62
N LEU A 109 7.22 -12.62 9.20
CA LEU A 109 7.25 -14.04 9.55
C LEU A 109 6.71 -14.17 10.98
N ARG A 110 5.47 -14.64 11.10
CA ARG A 110 4.91 -14.93 12.42
C ARG A 110 5.47 -16.28 12.86
N SER A 111 6.42 -16.25 13.80
CA SER A 111 6.92 -17.46 14.45
C SER A 111 5.90 -17.94 15.48
N GLU A 112 4.94 -18.75 15.06
CA GLU A 112 4.39 -19.75 15.96
C GLU A 112 5.22 -21.02 15.77
N LEU A 113 5.83 -21.50 16.85
CA LEU A 113 6.90 -22.52 16.86
C LEU A 113 6.56 -23.86 16.18
N GLU A 114 5.32 -24.04 15.70
CA GLU A 114 4.85 -25.26 15.05
C GLU A 114 4.27 -25.05 13.64
N ASN A 115 4.04 -23.81 13.20
CA ASN A 115 3.59 -23.53 11.84
C ASN A 115 3.95 -22.08 11.42
N PRO A 116 5.04 -21.86 10.65
CA PRO A 116 5.42 -20.51 10.24
C PRO A 116 4.36 -19.92 9.31
N ASN A 117 3.59 -18.96 9.82
CA ASN A 117 2.63 -18.20 9.02
C ASN A 117 3.28 -16.88 8.59
N ALA A 118 3.60 -16.76 7.30
CA ALA A 118 4.01 -15.48 6.74
C ALA A 118 2.76 -14.62 6.46
N HIS A 119 2.81 -13.35 6.87
CA HIS A 119 1.79 -12.37 6.52
C HIS A 119 2.40 -11.25 5.71
N ALA A 120 1.63 -10.68 4.78
CA ALA A 120 2.10 -9.62 3.92
C ALA A 120 1.09 -8.48 3.87
N TYR A 121 1.62 -7.27 3.91
CA TYR A 121 0.85 -6.03 4.01
C TYR A 121 1.70 -4.90 3.43
N ASN A 122 1.24 -3.65 3.58
CA ASN A 122 1.99 -2.50 3.09
C ASN A 122 2.42 -1.55 4.20
N VAL A 123 3.53 -0.85 3.97
CA VAL A 123 3.84 0.41 4.67
C VAL A 123 3.70 1.56 3.69
N ILE A 124 3.15 2.68 4.13
CA ILE A 124 3.02 3.89 3.32
C ILE A 124 3.63 5.10 4.04
N ALA A 125 4.53 5.81 3.34
CA ALA A 125 5.11 7.05 3.84
C ALA A 125 4.15 8.23 3.65
N TYR A 126 4.12 9.10 4.66
CA TYR A 126 3.44 10.39 4.58
C TYR A 126 4.34 11.51 5.08
N GLY A 127 4.03 12.73 4.64
CA GLY A 127 4.75 13.92 5.08
C GLY A 127 4.22 15.17 4.41
N ASN A 128 5.02 16.21 4.33
CA ASN A 128 4.62 17.43 3.64
C ASN A 128 5.81 18.04 2.90
N LYS A 129 5.67 19.29 2.44
CA LYS A 129 6.74 20.00 1.72
C LYS A 129 8.08 20.09 2.46
N THR A 130 8.11 19.93 3.79
CA THR A 130 9.33 19.94 4.60
C THR A 130 10.00 18.57 4.72
N GLY A 131 9.36 17.49 4.28
CA GLY A 131 9.87 16.13 4.34
C GLY A 131 8.88 15.11 4.89
N LEU A 132 9.35 13.87 5.03
CA LEU A 132 8.60 12.79 5.68
C LEU A 132 8.33 13.11 7.15
N GLN A 133 7.13 12.75 7.58
CA GLN A 133 6.71 12.85 8.98
C GLN A 133 6.56 11.47 9.62
N GLY A 134 6.26 10.44 8.84
CA GLY A 134 6.12 9.09 9.38
C GLY A 134 5.74 8.06 8.33
N LEU A 135 5.45 6.87 8.84
CA LEU A 135 4.98 5.71 8.08
C LEU A 135 3.66 5.24 8.71
N LEU A 136 2.79 4.65 7.91
CA LEU A 136 1.58 3.96 8.37
C LEU A 136 1.62 2.52 7.89
N LEU A 137 0.98 1.61 8.62
CA LEU A 137 0.69 0.27 8.11
C LEU A 137 -0.62 0.32 7.32
N PHE A 138 -0.71 -0.53 6.31
CA PHE A 138 -1.90 -0.67 5.49
C PHE A 138 -2.18 -2.15 5.24
N GLU A 139 -3.34 -2.61 5.69
CA GLU A 139 -3.88 -3.95 5.42
C GLU A 139 -4.80 -3.87 4.20
N PRO A 140 -4.35 -4.33 3.01
CA PRO A 140 -5.11 -4.22 1.77
C PRO A 140 -6.28 -5.22 1.66
N ASN A 141 -6.41 -6.16 2.60
CA ASN A 141 -7.49 -7.15 2.58
C ASN A 141 -8.80 -6.59 3.13
N GLU A 142 -9.72 -6.14 2.28
CA GLU A 142 -11.04 -5.62 2.71
C GLU A 142 -11.85 -6.64 3.54
N ASP A 143 -11.57 -7.94 3.41
CA ASP A 143 -12.28 -8.99 4.15
C ASP A 143 -11.79 -9.17 5.60
N TRP A 144 -10.74 -8.45 6.02
CA TRP A 144 -10.24 -8.48 7.40
C TRP A 144 -10.84 -7.35 8.24
N GLU A 145 -11.13 -7.64 9.52
CA GLU A 145 -11.79 -6.70 10.44
C GLU A 145 -10.99 -5.40 10.64
N TRP A 146 -9.67 -5.49 10.56
CA TRP A 146 -8.73 -4.37 10.69
C TRP A 146 -8.15 -3.93 9.34
N SER A 147 -8.90 -4.09 8.24
CA SER A 147 -8.49 -3.60 6.93
C SER A 147 -8.36 -2.08 6.88
N GLY A 148 -7.50 -1.58 5.98
CA GLY A 148 -7.20 -0.15 5.88
C GLY A 148 -5.97 0.25 6.71
N ILE A 149 -5.95 1.49 7.21
CA ILE A 149 -4.82 2.02 7.96
C ILE A 149 -4.76 1.38 9.33
N VAL A 150 -3.63 0.73 9.63
CA VAL A 150 -3.41 0.07 10.93
C VAL A 150 -2.34 0.84 11.72
N PRO A 151 -2.55 1.09 13.03
CA PRO A 151 -1.53 1.68 13.88
C PRO A 151 -0.29 0.78 14.02
N TRP A 152 0.86 1.41 14.25
CA TRP A 152 2.11 0.69 14.49
C TRP A 152 2.05 -0.11 15.80
N GLY A 153 2.50 -1.37 15.74
CA GLY A 153 2.59 -2.26 16.91
C GLY A 153 1.28 -2.97 17.28
N GLU A 154 0.18 -2.70 16.57
CA GLU A 154 -1.07 -3.44 16.74
C GLU A 154 -1.06 -4.76 15.95
N HIS A 155 -1.96 -5.69 16.32
CA HIS A 155 -2.17 -6.98 15.65
C HIS A 155 -0.92 -7.86 15.44
N ASN A 156 0.10 -7.70 16.29
CA ASN A 156 1.37 -8.43 16.24
C ASN A 156 2.13 -8.30 14.91
N TYR A 157 1.92 -7.24 14.13
CA TYR A 157 2.70 -6.99 12.92
C TYR A 157 4.19 -6.81 13.29
N LYS A 158 5.03 -7.76 12.86
CA LYS A 158 6.48 -7.74 13.01
C LYS A 158 7.13 -7.68 11.62
N PRO A 159 7.29 -6.48 11.06
CA PRO A 159 7.87 -6.33 9.73
C PRO A 159 9.31 -6.86 9.70
N GLU A 160 9.55 -7.96 8.99
CA GLU A 160 10.89 -8.57 8.91
C GLU A 160 11.56 -8.30 7.55
N ILE A 161 10.77 -8.26 6.46
CA ILE A 161 11.27 -8.01 5.10
C ILE A 161 10.45 -6.88 4.49
N VAL A 162 11.13 -5.87 3.92
CA VAL A 162 10.49 -4.80 3.16
C VAL A 162 10.93 -4.89 1.70
N LEU A 163 10.00 -5.17 0.79
CA LEU A 163 10.17 -5.15 -0.65
C LEU A 163 9.61 -3.81 -1.18
N ILE A 164 10.49 -2.93 -1.66
CA ILE A 164 10.14 -1.58 -2.16
C ILE A 164 10.38 -1.51 -3.66
#